data_AF-A0A8D2G9N0-F1
#
_entry.id   AF-A0A8D2G9N0-F1
#
_cell.length_a   1.000
_cell.length_b   1.000
_cell.length_c   1.000
_cell.angle_alpha   90.00
_cell.angle_beta   90.00
_cell.angle_gamma   90.00
#
_symmetry.space_group_name_H-M   'P 1'
#
loop_
_entity.id
_entity.type
_entity.pdbx_description
1 polymer ?
#
loop_
_entity_poly.entity_id
_entity_poly.type
_entity_poly.pdbx_seq_one_letter_code
_entity_poly.pdbx_strand_id
1 'polypeptide(L)'
;MYLKHGSPVKMMESYIAVLTKGICQSEENGSFLSKDFDVRKAYLAGSIKGYIAGFVDLEVSNRPDLYDVFVNLAESEITIAPLAKEAMAMGKLHKEMGQLIVQSAEDPEKSDSQVIQDIALKTREIFTNLAPFSEVSADGEKRVLNLEALKQKRFPPATENFLYHLAAAEQMLKI
;
A
#
# COMPACT_ATOMS: atom_id res chain seq x y z
N MET A 1 8.44 -7.53 13.20
CA MET A 1 8.76 -8.98 13.01
C MET A 1 9.48 -9.34 11.69
N TYR A 2 8.86 -9.25 10.51
CA TYR A 2 9.56 -9.54 9.23
C TYR A 2 10.65 -8.51 8.90
N LEU A 3 10.35 -7.23 9.11
CA LEU A 3 11.32 -6.14 8.96
C LEU A 3 12.58 -6.29 9.84
N LYS A 4 12.47 -6.98 10.99
CA LYS A 4 13.58 -7.21 11.93
C LYS A 4 14.37 -8.49 11.63
N HIS A 5 13.72 -9.55 11.19
CA HIS A 5 14.35 -10.87 11.04
C HIS A 5 14.52 -11.34 9.60
N GLY A 6 13.91 -10.66 8.62
CA GLY A 6 13.92 -11.03 7.21
C GLY A 6 13.35 -12.42 6.91
N SER A 7 12.72 -13.08 7.89
CA SER A 7 12.38 -14.50 7.83
C SER A 7 10.86 -14.70 7.79
N PRO A 8 10.31 -15.25 6.70
CA PRO A 8 8.90 -15.61 6.62
C PRO A 8 8.54 -16.75 7.58
N VAL A 9 9.52 -17.60 7.96
CA VAL A 9 9.33 -18.66 8.96
C VAL A 9 8.97 -18.05 10.31
N LYS A 10 9.65 -16.99 10.73
CA LYS A 10 9.32 -16.28 11.98
C LYS A 10 7.92 -15.67 11.97
N MET A 11 7.49 -15.12 10.83
CA MET A 11 6.12 -14.62 10.69
C MET A 11 5.09 -15.76 10.84
N MET A 12 5.36 -16.90 10.19
CA MET A 12 4.49 -18.07 10.23
C MET A 12 4.45 -18.70 11.64
N GLU A 13 5.57 -18.76 12.35
CA GLU A 13 5.64 -19.22 13.75
C GLU A 13 4.70 -18.41 14.66
N SER A 14 4.70 -17.07 14.53
CA SER A 14 3.79 -16.21 15.29
C SER A 14 2.32 -16.47 14.95
N TYR A 15 2.00 -16.63 13.67
CA TYR A 15 0.64 -16.94 13.25
C TYR A 15 0.17 -18.30 13.79
N ILE A 16 1.01 -19.32 13.68
CA ILE A 16 0.73 -20.66 14.22
C ILE A 16 0.61 -20.62 15.75
N ALA A 17 1.40 -19.81 16.45
CA ALA A 17 1.30 -19.66 17.90
C ALA A 17 -0.06 -19.08 18.33
N VAL A 18 -0.61 -18.10 17.59
CA VAL A 18 -1.97 -17.62 17.82
C VAL A 18 -2.99 -18.72 17.56
N LEU A 19 -2.90 -19.42 16.42
CA LEU A 19 -3.85 -20.47 16.06
C LEU A 19 -3.85 -21.65 17.05
N THR A 20 -2.68 -22.06 17.53
CA THR A 20 -2.53 -23.26 18.35
C THR A 20 -2.59 -22.99 19.84
N LYS A 21 -2.13 -21.81 20.29
CA LYS A 21 -1.99 -21.47 21.72
C LYS A 21 -2.80 -20.24 22.12
N GLY A 22 -3.41 -19.53 21.18
CA GLY A 22 -4.16 -18.31 21.44
C GLY A 22 -3.29 -17.15 21.93
N ILE A 23 -1.97 -17.22 21.76
CA ILE A 23 -1.04 -16.18 22.23
C ILE A 23 0.09 -15.98 21.23
N CYS A 24 0.49 -14.72 21.01
CA CYS A 24 1.72 -14.37 20.31
C CYS A 24 2.47 -13.33 21.12
N GLN A 25 3.72 -13.63 21.45
CA GLN A 25 4.61 -12.69 22.13
C GLN A 25 5.54 -12.06 21.11
N SER A 26 5.54 -10.73 21.05
CA SER A 26 6.47 -9.96 20.23
C SER A 26 7.18 -8.95 21.13
N GLU A 27 8.49 -8.80 20.95
CA GLU A 27 9.27 -7.78 21.66
C GLU A 27 8.81 -6.35 21.31
N GLU A 28 8.34 -6.13 20.08
CA GLU A 28 7.95 -4.81 19.55
C GLU A 28 6.49 -4.46 19.90
N ASN A 29 5.58 -5.43 19.76
CA ASN A 29 4.13 -5.19 19.85
C ASN A 29 3.49 -5.74 21.15
N GLY A 30 4.32 -6.19 22.09
CA GLY A 30 3.86 -6.83 23.32
C GLY A 30 3.24 -8.21 23.10
N SER A 31 2.41 -8.63 24.06
CA SER A 31 1.74 -9.94 24.01
C SER A 31 0.33 -9.79 23.46
N PHE A 32 0.06 -10.44 22.34
CA PHE A 32 -1.29 -10.64 21.82
C PHE A 32 -1.93 -11.87 22.46
N LEU A 33 -3.16 -11.75 22.94
CA LEU A 33 -3.97 -12.84 23.49
C LEU A 33 -5.27 -12.92 22.69
N SER A 34 -5.53 -14.06 22.06
CA SER A 34 -6.70 -14.26 21.20
C SER A 34 -8.03 -14.08 21.95
N LYS A 35 -8.04 -14.33 23.27
CA LYS A 35 -9.21 -14.11 24.13
C LYS A 35 -9.57 -12.63 24.33
N ASP A 36 -8.60 -11.74 24.15
CA ASP A 36 -8.77 -10.29 24.31
C ASP A 36 -9.06 -9.63 22.95
N PHE A 37 -8.99 -10.41 21.86
CA PHE A 37 -9.36 -9.98 20.51
C PHE A 37 -10.87 -10.06 20.31
N ASP A 38 -11.52 -8.90 20.34
CA ASP A 38 -12.93 -8.78 19.99
C ASP A 38 -13.05 -8.44 18.49
N VAL A 39 -13.48 -9.43 17.70
CA VAL A 39 -13.68 -9.29 16.27
C VAL A 39 -14.68 -8.19 15.93
N ARG A 40 -15.73 -7.99 16.74
CA ARG A 40 -16.73 -6.95 16.52
C ARG A 40 -16.16 -5.58 16.85
N LYS A 41 -15.39 -5.46 17.94
CA LYS A 41 -14.69 -4.21 18.26
C LYS A 41 -13.66 -3.85 17.20
N ALA A 42 -12.90 -4.82 16.69
CA ALA A 42 -11.94 -4.62 15.60
C ALA A 42 -12.65 -4.20 14.30
N TYR A 43 -13.76 -4.87 13.97
CA TYR A 43 -14.58 -4.56 12.80
C TYR A 43 -15.25 -3.19 12.90
N LEU A 44 -15.71 -2.79 14.08
CA LEU A 44 -16.32 -1.48 14.33
C LEU A 44 -15.29 -0.35 14.43
N ALA A 45 -14.07 -0.65 14.88
CA ALA A 45 -12.96 0.30 14.92
C ALA A 45 -12.39 0.59 13.52
N GLY A 46 -12.52 -0.35 12.58
CA GLY A 46 -12.14 -0.18 11.19
C GLY A 46 -13.32 0.26 10.32
N SER A 47 -13.28 1.47 9.76
CA SER A 47 -14.18 1.80 8.65
C SER A 47 -13.79 0.93 7.45
N ILE A 48 -14.48 -0.19 7.21
CA ILE A 48 -14.25 -1.02 6.03
C ILE A 48 -14.85 -0.31 4.82
N LYS A 49 -14.05 0.55 4.20
CA LYS A 49 -14.43 1.30 2.99
C LYS A 49 -14.19 0.53 1.69
N GLY A 50 -13.68 -0.70 1.75
CA GLY A 50 -13.39 -1.52 0.58
C GLY A 50 -13.21 -3.00 0.94
N TYR A 51 -13.30 -3.86 -0.08
CA TYR A 51 -13.10 -5.31 0.03
C TYR A 51 -12.29 -5.82 -1.15
N ILE A 52 -11.71 -7.00 -0.98
CA ILE A 52 -11.13 -7.80 -2.06
C ILE A 52 -11.87 -9.13 -2.07
N ALA A 53 -12.38 -9.52 -3.23
CA ALA A 53 -13.10 -10.78 -3.40
C ALA A 53 -12.59 -11.50 -4.66
N GLY A 54 -12.39 -12.81 -4.53
CA GLY A 54 -12.04 -13.68 -5.64
C GLY A 54 -13.29 -14.40 -6.15
N PHE A 55 -13.41 -14.50 -7.48
CA PHE A 55 -14.53 -15.16 -8.14
C PHE A 55 -14.01 -16.15 -9.17
N VAL A 56 -14.67 -17.29 -9.26
CA VAL A 56 -14.45 -18.29 -10.33
C VAL A 56 -15.38 -18.06 -11.52
N ASP A 57 -16.46 -17.31 -11.30
CA ASP A 57 -17.47 -16.98 -12.31
C ASP A 57 -17.13 -15.63 -12.97
N LEU A 58 -16.98 -15.63 -14.29
CA LEU A 58 -16.63 -14.45 -15.07
C LEU A 58 -17.81 -13.48 -15.20
N GLU A 59 -19.06 -13.92 -14.96
CA GLU A 59 -20.25 -13.07 -15.04
C GLU A 59 -20.23 -11.90 -14.04
N VAL A 60 -19.38 -11.98 -13.02
CA VAL A 60 -19.13 -10.86 -12.10
C VAL A 60 -18.61 -9.63 -12.84
N SER A 61 -17.86 -9.79 -13.93
CA SER A 61 -17.40 -8.68 -14.79
C SER A 61 -18.54 -7.89 -15.43
N ASN A 62 -19.74 -8.46 -15.54
CA ASN A 62 -20.93 -7.79 -16.08
C ASN A 62 -21.66 -6.96 -15.01
N ARG A 63 -21.12 -6.88 -13.78
CA ARG A 63 -21.71 -6.21 -12.62
C ARG A 63 -20.80 -5.12 -12.06
N PRO A 64 -20.57 -4.02 -12.79
CA PRO A 64 -19.71 -2.92 -12.35
C PRO A 64 -20.26 -2.15 -11.15
N ASP A 65 -21.46 -2.47 -10.68
CA ASP A 65 -22.03 -2.00 -9.41
C ASP A 65 -21.42 -2.72 -8.17
N LEU A 66 -20.73 -3.84 -8.39
CA LEU A 66 -20.16 -4.70 -7.35
C LEU A 66 -18.63 -4.59 -7.23
N TYR A 67 -17.99 -3.65 -7.89
CA TYR A 67 -16.55 -3.44 -7.74
C TYR A 67 -16.14 -2.07 -8.26
N ASP A 68 -15.04 -1.55 -7.73
CA ASP A 68 -14.35 -0.40 -8.32
C ASP A 68 -13.32 -0.86 -9.38
N VAL A 69 -12.67 -2.01 -9.13
CA VAL A 69 -11.64 -2.62 -9.99
C VAL A 69 -11.91 -4.12 -10.13
N PHE A 70 -11.91 -4.61 -11.36
CA PHE A 70 -11.98 -6.02 -11.70
C PHE A 70 -10.69 -6.45 -12.39
N VAL A 71 -10.07 -7.53 -11.90
CA VAL A 71 -8.82 -8.08 -12.45
C VAL A 71 -9.13 -9.44 -13.05
N ASN A 72 -9.03 -9.53 -14.37
CA ASN A 72 -9.13 -10.80 -15.09
C ASN A 72 -7.74 -11.40 -15.26
N LEU A 73 -7.43 -12.42 -14.45
CA LEU A 73 -6.13 -13.08 -14.48
C LEU A 73 -5.90 -13.91 -15.75
N ALA A 74 -6.96 -14.44 -16.36
CA ALA A 74 -6.84 -15.25 -17.57
C ALA A 74 -6.44 -14.40 -18.78
N GLU A 75 -7.05 -13.22 -18.90
CA GLU A 75 -6.79 -12.28 -20.01
C GLU A 75 -5.70 -11.25 -19.66
N SER A 76 -5.15 -11.28 -18.44
CA SER A 76 -4.21 -10.26 -17.93
C SER A 76 -4.75 -8.83 -18.06
N GLU A 77 -6.06 -8.66 -17.87
CA GLU A 77 -6.76 -7.40 -18.06
C GLU A 77 -7.26 -6.82 -16.73
N ILE A 78 -7.12 -5.50 -16.57
CA ILE A 78 -7.67 -4.76 -15.44
C ILE A 78 -8.74 -3.81 -15.95
N THR A 79 -9.96 -3.95 -15.45
CA THR A 79 -11.09 -3.09 -15.75
C THR A 79 -11.44 -2.22 -14.53
N ILE A 80 -11.60 -0.92 -14.75
CA ILE A 80 -12.07 0.02 -13.72
C ILE A 80 -13.54 0.32 -13.98
N ALA A 81 -14.38 0.16 -12.97
CA ALA A 81 -15.81 0.46 -13.08
C ALA A 81 -16.04 1.96 -13.38
N PRO A 82 -17.11 2.32 -14.14
CA PRO A 82 -17.36 3.71 -14.50
C PRO A 82 -17.46 4.67 -13.30
N LEU A 83 -18.06 4.19 -12.20
CA LEU A 83 -18.27 4.92 -10.96
C LEU A 83 -16.94 5.28 -10.26
N ALA A 84 -15.91 4.44 -10.43
CA ALA A 84 -14.59 4.60 -9.84
C ALA A 84 -13.58 5.29 -10.75
N LYS A 85 -13.93 5.48 -12.04
CA LYS A 85 -12.99 5.94 -13.08
C LYS A 85 -12.37 7.29 -12.77
N GLU A 86 -13.12 8.22 -12.19
CA GLU A 86 -12.61 9.53 -11.80
C GLU A 86 -11.63 9.42 -10.62
N ALA A 87 -11.99 8.66 -9.58
CA ALA A 87 -11.13 8.44 -8.42
C ALA A 87 -9.83 7.70 -8.78
N MET A 88 -9.87 6.85 -9.80
CA MET A 88 -8.75 6.06 -10.31
C MET A 88 -8.02 6.72 -11.49
N ALA A 89 -8.24 8.01 -11.74
CA ALA A 89 -7.59 8.72 -12.84
C ALA A 89 -6.06 8.78 -12.63
N MET A 90 -5.30 8.16 -13.54
CA MET A 90 -3.85 8.16 -13.49
C MET A 90 -3.25 9.54 -13.83
N GLY A 91 -2.67 10.18 -12.82
CA GLY A 91 -1.80 11.35 -13.00
C GLY A 91 -0.47 11.03 -13.72
N LYS A 92 0.27 12.08 -14.13
CA LYS A 92 1.56 11.96 -14.84
C LYS A 92 2.56 11.04 -14.12
N LEU A 93 2.70 11.19 -12.80
CA LEU A 93 3.61 10.37 -11.99
C LEU A 93 3.27 8.87 -12.04
N HIS A 94 1.99 8.50 -11.96
CA HIS A 94 1.56 7.11 -12.06
C HIS A 94 1.95 6.50 -13.41
N LYS A 95 1.77 7.27 -14.50
CA LYS A 95 2.12 6.83 -15.86
C LYS A 95 3.63 6.64 -16.02
N GLU A 96 4.43 7.58 -15.52
CA GLU A 96 5.89 7.48 -15.56
C GLU A 96 6.41 6.26 -14.76
N MET A 97 5.85 6.00 -13.59
CA MET A 97 6.18 4.80 -12.80
C MET A 97 5.77 3.51 -13.53
N GLY A 98 4.56 3.45 -14.06
CA GLY A 98 4.10 2.28 -14.82
C GLY A 98 4.95 2.01 -16.04
N GLN A 99 5.32 3.06 -16.79
CA GLN A 99 6.21 2.95 -17.95
C GLN A 99 7.60 2.43 -17.54
N LEU A 100 8.18 2.92 -16.45
CA LEU A 100 9.47 2.42 -15.96
C LEU A 100 9.39 0.94 -15.58
N ILE A 101 8.34 0.53 -14.87
CA ILE A 101 8.17 -0.87 -14.44
C ILE A 101 8.09 -1.78 -15.66
N VAL A 102 7.26 -1.43 -16.64
CA VAL A 102 7.10 -2.22 -17.88
C VAL A 102 8.43 -2.26 -18.66
N GLN A 103 9.06 -1.11 -18.90
CA GLN A 103 10.31 -1.03 -19.66
C GLN A 103 11.46 -1.79 -18.99
N SER A 104 11.59 -1.71 -17.66
CA SER A 104 12.63 -2.45 -16.96
C SER A 104 12.36 -3.95 -16.91
N ALA A 105 11.10 -4.37 -16.82
CA ALA A 105 10.73 -5.79 -16.80
C ALA A 105 10.79 -6.47 -18.18
N GLU A 106 10.58 -5.71 -19.26
CA GLU A 106 10.64 -6.23 -20.64
C GLU A 106 12.06 -6.24 -21.23
N ASP A 107 13.03 -5.59 -20.57
CA ASP A 107 14.42 -5.53 -21.03
C ASP A 107 15.14 -6.86 -20.76
N PRO A 108 15.47 -7.66 -21.79
CA PRO A 108 16.10 -8.97 -21.61
C PRO A 108 17.53 -8.90 -21.08
N GLU A 109 18.18 -7.73 -21.15
CA GLU A 109 19.54 -7.52 -20.65
C GLU A 109 19.57 -7.16 -19.16
N LYS A 110 18.40 -6.90 -18.55
CA LYS A 110 18.30 -6.59 -17.12
C LYS A 110 18.01 -7.84 -16.29
N SER A 111 18.79 -8.00 -15.23
CA SER A 111 18.47 -8.97 -14.17
C SER A 111 17.36 -8.43 -13.26
N ASP A 112 16.64 -9.33 -12.58
CA ASP A 112 15.64 -8.98 -11.56
C ASP A 112 16.20 -8.01 -10.51
N SER A 113 17.47 -8.18 -10.10
CA SER A 113 18.13 -7.28 -9.16
C SER A 113 18.27 -5.86 -9.71
N GLN A 114 18.52 -5.72 -11.01
CA GLN A 114 18.61 -4.43 -11.67
C GLN A 114 17.22 -3.78 -11.78
N VAL A 115 16.18 -4.55 -12.10
CA VAL A 115 14.79 -4.07 -12.12
C VAL A 115 14.37 -3.55 -10.74
N ILE A 116 14.67 -4.30 -9.67
CA ILE A 116 14.42 -3.87 -8.29
C ILE A 116 15.16 -2.56 -7.98
N GLN A 117 16.42 -2.44 -8.41
CA GLN A 117 17.22 -1.24 -8.17
C GLN A 117 16.67 -0.01 -8.90
N ASP A 118 16.23 -0.16 -10.15
CA ASP A 118 15.64 0.92 -10.94
C ASP A 118 14.34 1.43 -10.31
N ILE A 119 13.47 0.51 -9.89
CA ILE A 119 12.22 0.85 -9.17
C ILE A 119 12.57 1.57 -7.87
N ALA A 120 13.53 1.07 -7.09
CA ALA A 120 13.94 1.68 -5.83
C ALA A 120 14.57 3.08 -6.02
N LEU A 121 15.32 3.30 -7.10
CA LEU A 121 15.85 4.62 -7.47
C LEU A 121 14.71 5.58 -7.80
N LYS A 122 13.75 5.16 -8.64
CA LYS A 122 12.64 6.01 -9.03
C LYS A 122 11.71 6.34 -7.86
N THR A 123 11.45 5.38 -6.98
CA THR A 123 10.72 5.62 -5.74
C THR A 123 11.42 6.67 -4.87
N ARG A 124 12.76 6.62 -4.75
CA ARG A 124 13.56 7.65 -4.05
C ARG A 124 13.47 9.03 -4.71
N GLU A 125 13.42 9.11 -6.04
CA GLU A 125 13.16 10.39 -6.73
C GLU A 125 11.80 10.97 -6.34
N ILE A 126 10.76 10.15 -6.28
CA ILE A 126 9.42 10.58 -5.85
C ILE A 126 9.44 11.09 -4.41
N PHE A 127 10.20 10.44 -3.51
CA PHE A 127 10.39 10.94 -2.15
C PHE A 127 11.04 12.32 -2.09
N THR A 128 11.90 12.64 -3.04
CA THR A 128 12.52 13.96 -3.10
C THR A 128 11.47 15.05 -3.34
N ASN A 129 10.36 14.72 -4.02
CA ASN A 129 9.22 15.64 -4.16
C ASN A 129 8.42 15.80 -2.86
N LEU A 130 8.47 14.82 -1.96
CA LEU A 130 7.76 14.82 -0.68
C LEU A 130 8.59 15.48 0.44
N ALA A 131 9.92 15.49 0.28
CA ALA A 131 10.87 16.05 1.24
C ALA A 131 10.61 17.52 1.64
N PRO A 132 10.25 18.45 0.73
CA PRO A 132 9.94 19.84 1.08
C PRO A 132 8.71 20.00 1.96
N PHE A 133 7.84 18.99 2.01
CA PHE A 133 6.62 18.97 2.80
C PHE A 133 6.76 18.15 4.07
N SER A 134 7.97 17.65 4.36
CA SER A 134 8.24 16.85 5.54
C SER A 134 9.09 17.63 6.55
N GLU A 135 8.70 17.56 7.81
CA GLU A 135 9.43 18.11 8.95
C GLU A 135 10.07 16.98 9.74
N VAL A 136 11.18 17.27 10.42
CA VAL A 136 11.77 16.32 11.36
C VAL A 136 10.91 16.31 12.62
N SER A 137 10.51 15.13 13.09
CA SER A 137 9.76 14.96 14.33
C SER A 137 10.57 15.45 15.54
N ALA A 138 9.87 15.77 16.64
CA ALA A 138 10.48 16.33 17.85
C ALA A 138 11.52 15.40 18.52
N ASP A 139 11.47 14.10 18.22
CA ASP A 139 12.42 13.07 18.64
C ASP A 139 13.63 12.91 17.69
N GLY A 140 13.66 13.62 16.55
CA GLY A 140 14.78 13.63 15.60
C GLY A 140 14.88 12.38 14.71
N GLU A 141 14.08 11.34 14.96
CA GLU A 141 14.24 10.04 14.30
C GLU A 141 13.40 9.88 13.02
N LYS A 142 12.32 10.64 12.84
CA LYS A 142 11.37 10.43 11.74
C LYS A 142 11.06 11.70 10.95
N ARG A 143 10.81 11.54 9.65
CA ARG A 143 10.23 12.59 8.82
C ARG A 143 8.72 12.47 8.81
N VAL A 144 8.06 13.59 9.06
CA VAL A 144 6.61 13.67 9.21
C VAL A 144 6.05 14.67 8.21
N LEU A 145 5.06 14.25 7.43
CA LEU A 145 4.38 15.08 6.44
C LEU A 145 3.58 16.20 7.12
N ASN A 146 3.83 17.43 6.71
CA ASN A 146 3.00 18.58 6.99
C ASN A 146 1.87 18.67 5.95
N LEU A 147 0.67 18.24 6.35
CA LEU A 147 -0.51 18.23 5.49
C LEU A 147 -0.96 19.63 5.04
N GLU A 148 -0.75 20.64 5.87
CA GLU A 148 -1.10 22.02 5.53
C GLU A 148 -0.17 22.56 4.44
N ALA A 149 1.13 22.30 4.55
CA ALA A 149 2.11 22.67 3.53
C ALA A 149 1.83 22.00 2.18
N LEU A 150 1.41 20.73 2.20
CA LEU A 150 1.02 20.00 0.99
C LEU A 150 -0.21 20.64 0.32
N LYS A 151 -1.24 20.99 1.09
CA LYS A 151 -2.47 21.63 0.60
C LYS A 151 -2.26 23.05 0.08
N GLN A 152 -1.35 23.81 0.70
CA GLN A 152 -1.03 25.18 0.26
C GLN A 152 -0.44 25.24 -1.16
N LYS A 153 0.23 24.16 -1.61
CA LYS A 153 0.80 24.07 -2.97
C LYS A 153 -0.24 23.93 -4.08
N ARG A 154 -1.51 23.63 -3.75
CA ARG A 154 -2.62 23.46 -4.72
C ARG A 154 -2.26 22.49 -5.85
N PHE A 155 -1.74 21.31 -5.50
CA PHE A 155 -1.53 20.26 -6.49
C PHE A 155 -2.85 19.84 -7.14
N PRO A 156 -2.82 19.28 -8.36
CA PRO A 156 -3.97 18.56 -8.88
C PRO A 156 -4.41 17.48 -7.88
N PRO A 157 -5.72 17.22 -7.70
CA PRO A 157 -6.22 16.28 -6.68
C PRO A 157 -5.56 14.89 -6.73
N ALA A 158 -5.32 14.36 -7.93
CA ALA A 158 -4.65 13.07 -8.12
C ALA A 158 -3.20 13.05 -7.60
N THR A 159 -2.47 14.16 -7.73
CA THR A 159 -1.09 14.28 -7.23
C THR A 159 -1.07 14.48 -5.72
N GLU A 160 -1.99 15.29 -5.17
CA GLU A 160 -2.11 15.46 -3.72
C GLU A 160 -2.46 14.13 -3.04
N ASN A 161 -3.47 13.41 -3.55
CA ASN A 161 -3.88 12.12 -3.03
C ASN A 161 -2.74 11.08 -3.12
N PHE A 162 -1.99 11.07 -4.23
CA PHE A 162 -0.85 10.18 -4.37
C PHE A 162 0.23 10.46 -3.33
N LEU A 163 0.63 11.72 -3.14
CA LEU A 163 1.65 12.08 -2.14
C LEU A 163 1.16 11.79 -0.71
N TYR A 164 -0.13 12.00 -0.43
CA TYR A 164 -0.72 11.65 0.85
C TYR A 164 -0.67 10.14 1.12
N HIS A 165 -1.10 9.31 0.16
CA HIS A 165 -1.05 7.85 0.30
C HIS A 165 0.37 7.31 0.36
N LEU A 166 1.31 7.90 -0.39
CA LEU A 166 2.72 7.57 -0.30
C LEU A 166 3.26 7.85 1.11
N ALA A 167 2.97 9.03 1.67
CA ALA A 167 3.35 9.36 3.04
C ALA A 167 2.72 8.40 4.07
N ALA A 168 1.48 7.95 3.84
CA ALA A 168 0.82 6.96 4.68
C ALA A 168 1.53 5.60 4.66
N ALA A 169 1.86 5.09 3.46
CA ALA A 169 2.55 3.82 3.28
C ALA A 169 3.93 3.82 3.98
N GLU A 170 4.57 4.99 4.01
CA GLU A 170 5.91 5.20 4.57
C GLU A 170 5.86 5.66 6.03
N GLN A 171 4.68 5.61 6.64
CA GLN A 171 4.44 5.97 8.03
C GLN A 171 4.88 7.40 8.40
N MET A 172 4.83 8.32 7.44
CA MET A 172 5.19 9.72 7.61
C MET A 172 4.02 10.57 8.11
N LEU A 173 2.85 9.99 8.41
CA LEU A 173 1.71 10.74 8.95
C LEU A 173 1.83 10.94 10.47
N LYS A 174 1.43 12.12 10.98
CA LYS A 174 1.16 12.30 12.42
C LYS A 174 -0.07 11.45 12.76
N ILE A 175 0.11 10.40 13.56
CA ILE A 175 -0.97 9.61 14.15
C ILE A 175 -1.32 10.23 15.50
#